data_AF-A0AAI9S5S2-F1
#
_entry.id   AF-A0AAI9S5S2-F1
#
_cell.length_a   1.000
_cell.length_b   1.000
_cell.length_c   1.000
_cell.angle_alpha   90.00
_cell.angle_beta   90.00
_cell.angle_gamma   90.00
#
_symmetry.space_group_name_H-M   'P 1'
#
loop_
_entity.id
_entity.type
_entity.pdbx_description
1 polymer ?
#
loop_
_entity_poly.entity_id
_entity_poly.type
_entity_poly.pdbx_seq_one_letter_code
_entity_poly.pdbx_strand_id
1 'polypeptide(L)'
;MIMKKNIVLTLLLFCAASLGAQNWEPLFNGKNLKGWKKLNGKAEYKIVDGAIVGVSKMEHQYFLATTKNYGDFILEFDFKVDDGLNSGVQLRSESKKDYKKGRVHGYQFEIDPSKRAWSGGIYDEARRNWLYPLTLNPSAKTAFKNNAWNKARIEAVGNSIRTWITECLVLISGMI
;
A
#
# COMPACT_ATOMS: atom_id res chain seq x y z
N MET A 1 -20.24 -23.06 69.69
CA MET A 1 -19.87 -21.95 68.79
C MET A 1 -19.41 -22.56 67.47
N ILE A 2 -20.28 -22.57 66.45
CA ILE A 2 -20.08 -23.29 65.18
C ILE A 2 -19.62 -22.28 64.13
N MET A 3 -18.38 -22.41 63.62
CA MET A 3 -17.88 -21.59 62.52
C MET A 3 -18.32 -22.19 61.17
N LYS A 4 -19.14 -21.44 60.42
CA LYS A 4 -19.48 -21.75 59.03
C LYS A 4 -18.30 -21.37 58.12
N LYS A 5 -17.73 -22.33 57.39
CA LYS A 5 -16.75 -22.06 56.32
C LYS A 5 -17.50 -21.63 55.06
N ASN A 6 -17.35 -20.38 54.66
CA ASN A 6 -17.84 -19.89 53.37
C ASN A 6 -16.80 -20.24 52.30
N ILE A 7 -17.17 -21.14 51.38
CA ILE A 7 -16.40 -21.43 50.17
C ILE A 7 -16.82 -20.39 49.13
N VAL A 8 -15.91 -19.47 48.81
CA VAL A 8 -16.07 -18.54 47.68
C VAL A 8 -15.55 -19.26 46.44
N LEU A 9 -16.44 -19.61 45.53
CA LEU A 9 -16.11 -20.19 44.23
C LEU A 9 -15.88 -19.04 43.24
N THR A 10 -14.63 -18.68 43.00
CA THR A 10 -14.27 -17.68 41.99
C THR A 10 -14.38 -18.31 40.60
N LEU A 11 -15.41 -17.92 39.85
CA LEU A 11 -15.59 -18.32 38.45
C LEU A 11 -14.61 -17.50 37.58
N LEU A 12 -13.48 -18.11 37.19
CA LEU A 12 -12.57 -17.55 36.19
C LEU A 12 -13.25 -17.65 34.81
N LEU A 13 -13.82 -16.54 34.33
CA LEU A 13 -14.22 -16.41 32.93
C LEU A 13 -12.95 -16.43 32.05
N PHE A 14 -12.65 -17.59 31.47
CA PHE A 14 -11.67 -17.70 30.39
C PHE A 14 -12.31 -17.09 29.13
N CYS A 15 -12.12 -15.79 28.93
CA CYS A 15 -12.44 -15.13 27.67
C CYS A 15 -11.37 -15.56 26.65
N ALA A 16 -11.58 -16.70 25.99
CA ALA A 16 -10.77 -17.12 24.87
C ALA A 16 -11.03 -16.16 23.71
N ALA A 17 -10.26 -15.07 23.64
CA ALA A 17 -10.21 -14.23 22.45
C ALA A 17 -9.70 -15.11 21.30
N SER A 18 -10.59 -15.48 20.38
CA SER A 18 -10.19 -16.14 19.14
C SER A 18 -9.35 -15.15 18.35
N LEU A 19 -8.02 -15.29 18.40
CA LEU A 19 -7.13 -14.66 17.44
C LEU A 19 -7.42 -15.32 16.08
N GLY A 20 -8.31 -14.71 15.29
CA GLY A 20 -8.54 -15.12 13.91
C GLY A 20 -7.24 -14.98 13.13
N ALA A 21 -6.81 -16.05 12.45
CA ALA A 21 -5.68 -15.98 11.53
C ALA A 21 -6.00 -14.95 10.42
N GLN A 22 -5.05 -14.04 10.15
CA GLN A 22 -5.18 -13.13 9.02
C GLN A 22 -5.04 -13.91 7.71
N ASN A 23 -6.07 -13.86 6.87
CA ASN A 23 -6.07 -14.50 5.56
C ASN A 23 -5.43 -13.56 4.52
N TRP A 24 -4.22 -13.88 4.07
CA TRP A 24 -3.50 -13.13 3.03
C TRP A 24 -3.67 -13.78 1.65
N GLU A 25 -4.04 -12.99 0.63
CA GLU A 25 -4.05 -13.41 -0.78
C GLU A 25 -2.84 -12.82 -1.52
N PRO A 26 -1.94 -13.63 -2.09
CA PRO A 26 -0.82 -13.10 -2.87
C PRO A 26 -1.32 -12.52 -4.19
N LEU A 27 -1.12 -11.21 -4.40
CA LEU A 27 -1.41 -10.55 -5.68
C LEU A 27 -0.44 -10.98 -6.79
N PHE A 28 0.82 -11.25 -6.43
CA PHE A 28 1.83 -11.77 -7.33
C PHE A 28 2.25 -13.18 -6.90
N ASN A 29 2.29 -14.11 -7.85
CA ASN A 29 2.58 -15.51 -7.60
C ASN A 29 4.08 -15.86 -7.65
N GLY A 30 4.96 -14.88 -7.82
CA GLY A 30 6.41 -15.06 -7.91
C GLY A 30 6.92 -15.58 -9.27
N LYS A 31 6.04 -15.95 -10.20
CA LYS A 31 6.39 -16.68 -11.43
C LYS A 31 5.95 -16.02 -12.72
N ASN A 32 4.75 -15.44 -12.75
CA ASN A 32 4.17 -14.82 -13.94
C ASN A 32 3.20 -13.68 -13.59
N LEU A 33 2.82 -12.88 -14.59
CA LEU A 33 1.90 -11.75 -14.44
C LEU A 33 0.42 -12.15 -14.52
N LYS A 34 0.05 -13.40 -14.23
CA LYS A 34 -1.36 -13.81 -14.14
C LYS A 34 -2.06 -12.99 -13.05
N GLY A 35 -3.20 -12.39 -13.38
CA GLY A 35 -3.91 -11.48 -12.48
C GLY A 35 -3.52 -10.00 -12.64
N TRP A 36 -2.62 -9.70 -13.58
CA TRP A 36 -2.18 -8.33 -13.90
C TRP A 36 -2.47 -7.98 -15.35
N LYS A 37 -2.70 -6.69 -15.62
CA LYS A 37 -2.89 -6.13 -16.96
C LYS A 37 -2.12 -4.82 -17.10
N LYS A 38 -1.50 -4.60 -18.26
CA LYS A 38 -0.87 -3.32 -18.58
C LYS A 38 -1.92 -2.29 -18.95
N LEU A 39 -1.78 -1.08 -18.43
CA LEU A 39 -2.62 0.07 -18.76
C LEU A 39 -1.74 1.27 -19.14
N ASN A 40 -2.28 2.09 -20.04
CA ASN A 40 -1.60 3.23 -20.66
C ASN A 40 -0.31 2.82 -21.40
N GLY A 41 0.86 3.41 -21.11
CA GLY A 41 2.08 3.30 -21.92
C GLY A 41 2.62 1.89 -22.20
N LYS A 42 3.75 1.82 -22.92
CA LYS A 42 4.32 0.56 -23.48
C LYS A 42 5.47 -0.04 -22.66
N ALA A 43 5.58 0.27 -21.38
CA ALA A 43 6.66 -0.26 -20.57
C ALA A 43 6.67 -1.79 -20.45
N GLU A 44 7.87 -2.30 -20.22
CA GLU A 44 8.12 -3.70 -19.97
C GLU A 44 8.07 -3.97 -18.48
N TYR A 45 7.45 -5.10 -18.13
CA TYR A 45 7.44 -5.66 -16.80
C TYR A 45 8.01 -7.06 -16.92
N LYS A 46 9.16 -7.29 -16.29
CA LYS A 46 9.86 -8.56 -16.28
C LYS A 46 9.75 -9.19 -14.90
N ILE A 47 10.01 -10.48 -14.83
CA ILE A 47 10.11 -11.19 -13.56
C ILE A 47 11.57 -11.59 -13.39
N VAL A 48 12.20 -11.07 -12.35
CA VAL A 48 13.61 -11.27 -12.03
C VAL A 48 13.67 -11.61 -10.55
N ASP A 49 14.27 -12.76 -10.21
CA ASP A 49 14.46 -13.23 -8.84
C ASP A 49 13.18 -13.20 -7.97
N GLY A 50 12.04 -13.56 -8.57
CA GLY A 50 10.76 -13.58 -7.86
C GLY A 50 10.16 -12.20 -7.58
N ALA A 51 10.63 -11.14 -8.25
CA ALA A 51 10.08 -9.78 -8.19
C ALA A 51 9.60 -9.30 -9.56
N ILE A 52 8.57 -8.43 -9.56
CA ILE A 52 8.15 -7.70 -10.76
C ILE A 52 9.08 -6.49 -10.94
N VAL A 53 9.80 -6.44 -12.05
CA VAL A 53 10.71 -5.34 -12.41
C VAL A 53 10.09 -4.53 -13.56
N GLY A 54 9.66 -3.30 -13.25
CA GLY A 54 9.24 -2.33 -14.25
C GLY A 54 10.46 -1.62 -14.86
N VAL A 55 10.60 -1.68 -16.18
CA VAL A 55 11.74 -1.06 -16.88
C VAL A 55 11.31 0.31 -17.40
N SER A 56 12.00 1.35 -16.92
CA SER A 56 11.70 2.72 -17.34
C SER A 56 11.99 2.96 -18.81
N LYS A 57 11.07 3.67 -19.47
CA LYS A 57 11.25 4.22 -20.82
C LYS A 57 10.88 5.70 -20.73
N MET A 58 11.56 6.56 -21.50
CA MET A 58 11.31 8.03 -21.50
C MET A 58 9.90 8.44 -22.01
N GLU A 59 9.01 7.47 -22.25
CA GLU A 59 7.64 7.71 -22.72
C GLU A 59 6.66 7.91 -21.54
N HIS A 60 5.40 8.20 -21.87
CA HIS A 60 4.27 8.40 -20.94
C HIS A 60 4.22 7.42 -19.76
N GLN A 61 3.61 7.84 -18.65
CA GLN A 61 3.28 6.98 -17.51
C GLN A 61 2.57 5.69 -17.93
N TYR A 62 2.93 4.58 -17.28
CA TYR A 62 2.44 3.24 -17.55
C TYR A 62 2.16 2.53 -16.23
N PHE A 63 1.19 1.61 -16.24
CA PHE A 63 0.72 0.95 -15.03
C PHE A 63 0.57 -0.54 -15.26
N LEU A 64 0.92 -1.33 -14.24
CA LEU A 64 0.59 -2.74 -14.16
C LEU A 64 -0.48 -2.89 -13.08
N ALA A 65 -1.74 -3.03 -13.50
CA ALA A 65 -2.89 -3.06 -12.62
C ALA A 65 -3.36 -4.49 -12.35
N THR A 66 -3.93 -4.74 -11.19
CA THR A 66 -4.66 -5.98 -10.91
C THR A 66 -5.87 -6.12 -11.85
N THR A 67 -6.25 -7.35 -12.16
CA THR A 67 -7.49 -7.62 -12.91
C THR A 67 -8.73 -7.56 -12.03
N LYS A 68 -8.57 -7.74 -10.70
CA LYS A 68 -9.60 -7.55 -9.68
C LYS A 68 -9.59 -6.11 -9.14
N ASN A 69 -10.75 -5.65 -8.69
CA ASN A 69 -10.90 -4.41 -7.93
C ASN A 69 -11.00 -4.74 -6.43
N TYR A 70 -10.47 -3.86 -5.58
CA TYR A 70 -10.49 -4.01 -4.13
C TYR A 70 -11.07 -2.76 -3.47
N GLY A 71 -12.01 -2.95 -2.54
CA GLY A 71 -12.60 -1.90 -1.71
C GLY A 71 -11.82 -1.73 -0.41
N ASP A 72 -12.26 -2.44 0.63
CA ASP A 72 -11.54 -2.50 1.90
C ASP A 72 -10.46 -3.58 1.86
N PHE A 73 -9.22 -3.20 2.20
CA PHE A 73 -8.08 -4.11 2.16
C PHE A 73 -6.92 -3.64 3.05
N ILE A 74 -6.05 -4.61 3.35
CA ILE A 74 -4.69 -4.39 3.82
C ILE A 74 -3.76 -4.92 2.74
N LEU A 75 -2.86 -4.08 2.26
CA LEU A 75 -1.87 -4.42 1.23
C LEU A 75 -0.47 -4.29 1.82
N GLU A 76 0.34 -5.33 1.67
CA GLU A 76 1.77 -5.30 1.96
C GLU A 76 2.55 -5.68 0.71
N PHE A 77 3.68 -4.99 0.51
CA PHE A 77 4.63 -5.30 -0.56
C PHE A 77 6.00 -4.77 -0.22
N ASP A 78 7.03 -5.45 -0.73
CA ASP A 78 8.39 -4.94 -0.74
C ASP A 78 8.64 -4.20 -2.06
N PHE A 79 9.39 -3.10 -1.99
CA PHE A 79 9.74 -2.30 -3.15
C PHE A 79 11.18 -1.81 -3.10
N LYS A 80 11.76 -1.62 -4.28
CA LYS A 80 13.04 -0.97 -4.51
C LYS A 80 12.93 -0.14 -5.78
N VAL A 81 13.58 1.01 -5.80
CA VAL A 81 13.61 1.92 -6.95
C VAL A 81 15.03 2.44 -7.13
N ASP A 82 15.44 2.61 -8.38
CA ASP A 82 16.72 3.24 -8.72
C ASP A 82 16.65 4.76 -8.50
N ASP A 83 17.78 5.35 -8.12
CA ASP A 83 17.87 6.81 -7.96
C ASP A 83 17.57 7.54 -9.28
N GLY A 84 16.94 8.71 -9.19
CA GLY A 84 16.54 9.50 -10.37
C GLY A 84 15.24 9.06 -11.05
N LEU A 85 14.62 7.97 -10.59
CA LEU A 85 13.27 7.57 -11.01
C LEU A 85 12.20 8.04 -10.01
N ASN A 86 10.95 8.01 -10.46
CA ASN A 86 9.76 8.13 -9.62
C ASN A 86 8.80 6.99 -9.96
N SER A 87 8.14 6.45 -8.94
CA SER A 87 7.20 5.34 -9.09
C SER A 87 6.07 5.50 -8.07
N GLY A 88 5.11 4.58 -8.07
CA GLY A 88 4.05 4.55 -7.08
C GLY A 88 3.14 3.34 -7.22
N VAL A 89 2.32 3.12 -6.20
CA VAL A 89 1.32 2.04 -6.20
C VAL A 89 -0.07 2.66 -6.14
N GLN A 90 -0.86 2.40 -7.19
CA GLN A 90 -2.24 2.86 -7.31
C GLN A 90 -3.18 2.10 -6.36
N LEU A 91 -4.10 2.83 -5.71
CA LEU A 91 -5.05 2.33 -4.71
C LEU A 91 -6.45 2.79 -5.09
N ARG A 92 -7.39 1.84 -5.22
CA ARG A 92 -8.79 2.12 -5.60
C ARG A 92 -8.89 3.00 -6.87
N SER A 93 -7.89 2.89 -7.75
CA SER A 93 -7.79 3.69 -8.96
C SER A 93 -8.63 3.12 -10.09
N GLU A 94 -8.99 3.99 -11.03
CA GLU A 94 -9.88 3.69 -12.14
C GLU A 94 -9.18 3.96 -13.48
N SER A 95 -9.68 3.33 -14.53
CA SER A 95 -9.32 3.62 -15.93
C SER A 95 -10.57 3.44 -16.77
N LYS A 96 -11.28 4.55 -17.01
CA LYS A 96 -12.57 4.57 -17.70
C LYS A 96 -12.43 5.34 -19.02
N LYS A 97 -13.07 4.85 -20.08
CA LYS A 97 -12.95 5.45 -21.44
C LYS A 97 -13.44 6.90 -21.49
N ASP A 98 -14.46 7.22 -20.71
CA ASP A 98 -15.06 8.55 -20.57
C ASP A 98 -14.21 9.51 -19.72
N TYR A 99 -13.34 9.01 -18.85
CA TYR A 99 -12.39 9.82 -18.10
C TYR A 99 -11.02 9.90 -18.79
N LYS A 100 -10.72 11.06 -19.39
CA LYS A 100 -9.42 11.34 -20.04
C LYS A 100 -8.96 10.20 -20.98
N LYS A 101 -9.90 9.64 -21.77
CA LYS A 101 -9.66 8.55 -22.74
C LYS A 101 -9.01 7.30 -22.12
N GLY A 102 -9.39 6.92 -20.89
CA GLY A 102 -8.84 5.74 -20.22
C GLY A 102 -7.53 5.98 -19.47
N ARG A 103 -7.16 7.23 -19.18
CA ARG A 103 -6.02 7.53 -18.31
C ARG A 103 -6.28 6.96 -16.91
N VAL A 104 -5.33 6.17 -16.39
CA VAL A 104 -5.37 5.73 -14.99
C VAL A 104 -5.40 6.95 -14.07
N HIS A 105 -6.31 6.93 -13.09
CA HIS A 105 -6.48 8.02 -12.14
C HIS A 105 -6.94 7.49 -10.78
N GLY A 106 -6.54 8.14 -9.70
CA GLY A 106 -6.89 7.73 -8.34
C GLY A 106 -5.73 7.87 -7.36
N TYR A 107 -5.92 7.35 -6.15
CA TYR A 107 -4.94 7.46 -5.08
C TYR A 107 -3.67 6.68 -5.40
N GLN A 108 -2.52 7.26 -5.07
CA GLN A 108 -1.21 6.70 -5.29
C GLN A 108 -0.41 6.78 -4.00
N PHE A 109 0.10 5.66 -3.53
CA PHE A 109 1.24 5.64 -2.63
C PHE A 109 2.49 6.07 -3.43
N GLU A 110 3.10 7.19 -3.07
CA GLU A 110 4.28 7.71 -3.75
C GLU A 110 5.54 6.88 -3.44
N ILE A 111 6.40 6.68 -4.44
CA ILE A 111 7.78 6.20 -4.28
C ILE A 111 8.70 7.25 -4.88
N ASP A 112 9.37 7.99 -3.99
CA ASP A 112 10.18 9.16 -4.30
C ASP A 112 11.57 9.03 -3.65
N PRO A 113 12.59 8.58 -4.40
CA PRO A 113 13.97 8.48 -3.92
C PRO A 113 14.70 9.83 -3.92
N SER A 114 14.07 10.92 -4.36
CA SER A 114 14.73 12.23 -4.43
C SER A 114 14.87 12.87 -3.04
N LYS A 115 15.63 13.97 -2.97
CA LYS A 115 15.77 14.79 -1.75
C LYS A 115 14.45 15.36 -1.22
N ARG A 116 13.39 15.39 -2.04
CA ARG A 116 12.05 15.79 -1.59
C ARG A 116 11.50 14.82 -0.53
N ALA A 117 11.85 13.54 -0.68
CA ALA A 117 11.58 12.43 0.24
C ALA A 117 10.11 12.32 0.62
N TRP A 118 9.21 12.22 -0.36
CA TRP A 118 7.77 12.07 -0.13
C TRP A 118 7.25 10.64 -0.26
N SER A 119 8.16 9.64 -0.25
CA SER A 119 7.78 8.23 -0.28
C SER A 119 6.77 7.88 0.82
N GLY A 120 5.67 7.24 0.42
CA GLY A 120 4.55 6.90 1.30
C GLY A 120 3.49 8.00 1.48
N GLY A 121 3.71 9.19 0.96
CA GLY A 121 2.66 10.19 0.79
C GLY A 121 1.57 9.74 -0.19
N ILE A 122 0.45 10.46 -0.21
CA ILE A 122 -0.67 10.20 -1.13
C ILE A 122 -0.76 11.28 -2.20
N TYR A 123 -0.60 10.85 -3.45
CA TYR A 123 -0.86 11.65 -4.65
C TYR A 123 -2.12 11.13 -5.35
N ASP A 124 -2.95 12.00 -5.87
CA ASP A 124 -4.18 11.65 -6.59
C ASP A 124 -3.99 11.78 -8.09
N GLU A 125 -3.39 10.74 -8.65
CA GLU A 125 -2.90 10.66 -10.03
C GLU A 125 -3.99 11.04 -11.01
N ALA A 126 -3.62 11.93 -11.93
CA ALA A 126 -4.47 12.45 -13.00
C ALA A 126 -5.82 13.05 -12.54
N ARG A 127 -6.00 13.35 -11.25
CA ARG A 127 -7.24 13.86 -10.66
C ARG A 127 -7.00 15.12 -9.82
N ARG A 128 -6.71 15.01 -8.51
CA ARG A 128 -6.51 16.16 -7.59
C ARG A 128 -5.05 16.50 -7.28
N ASN A 129 -4.08 15.69 -7.75
CA ASN A 129 -2.65 15.83 -7.44
C ASN A 129 -2.36 15.59 -5.94
N TRP A 130 -1.41 16.30 -5.31
CA TRP A 130 -0.98 16.03 -3.93
C TRP A 130 -2.10 16.18 -2.91
N LEU A 131 -2.42 15.09 -2.22
CA LEU A 131 -3.38 15.08 -1.10
C LEU A 131 -2.65 15.01 0.24
N TYR A 132 -1.56 14.25 0.30
CA TYR A 132 -0.74 14.14 1.49
C TYR A 132 0.76 14.13 1.15
N PRO A 133 1.36 15.31 0.87
CA PRO A 133 2.81 15.44 0.81
C PRO A 133 3.42 15.30 2.21
N LEU A 134 4.66 14.79 2.31
CA LEU A 134 5.33 14.64 3.62
C LEU A 134 5.85 15.95 4.21
N THR A 135 5.43 17.09 3.68
CA THR A 135 5.46 18.35 4.45
C THR A 135 4.48 18.30 5.63
N LEU A 136 3.43 17.49 5.55
CA LEU A 136 2.45 17.30 6.62
C LEU A 136 2.91 16.32 7.71
N ASN A 137 3.89 15.46 7.40
CA ASN A 137 4.55 14.58 8.38
C ASN A 137 6.06 14.51 8.10
N PRO A 138 6.84 15.56 8.44
CA PRO A 138 8.26 15.62 8.12
C PRO A 138 9.10 14.50 8.75
N SER A 139 8.70 13.99 9.92
CA SER A 139 9.37 12.87 10.58
C SER A 139 9.35 11.59 9.74
N ALA A 140 8.35 11.40 8.88
CA ALA A 140 8.27 10.21 8.02
C ALA A 140 9.20 10.28 6.80
N LYS A 141 9.81 11.44 6.50
CA LYS A 141 10.71 11.58 5.35
C LYS A 141 11.96 10.69 5.43
N THR A 142 12.35 10.28 6.63
CA THR A 142 13.50 9.40 6.86
C THR A 142 13.15 7.91 6.75
N ALA A 143 11.89 7.55 6.53
CA ALA A 143 11.46 6.15 6.51
C ALA A 143 11.97 5.39 5.27
N PHE A 144 12.02 6.04 4.11
CA PHE A 144 12.49 5.42 2.88
C PHE A 144 14.02 5.30 2.86
N LYS A 145 14.49 4.10 2.50
CA LYS A 145 15.91 3.77 2.36
C LYS A 145 16.27 3.67 0.89
N ASN A 146 17.02 4.63 0.36
CA ASN A 146 17.53 4.58 -1.02
C ASN A 146 18.38 3.34 -1.27
N ASN A 147 18.34 2.83 -2.50
CA ASN A 147 19.14 1.70 -2.98
C ASN A 147 18.95 0.38 -2.19
N ALA A 148 17.91 0.30 -1.36
CA ALA A 148 17.57 -0.86 -0.54
C ALA A 148 16.12 -1.30 -0.77
N TRP A 149 15.82 -2.54 -0.39
CA TRP A 149 14.44 -3.01 -0.28
C TRP A 149 13.76 -2.32 0.91
N ASN A 150 12.55 -1.84 0.68
CA ASN A 150 11.69 -1.20 1.65
C ASN A 150 10.38 -2.00 1.74
N LYS A 151 9.86 -2.18 2.95
CA LYS A 151 8.54 -2.78 3.15
C LYS A 151 7.50 -1.68 3.22
N ALA A 152 6.43 -1.78 2.44
CA ALA A 152 5.26 -0.92 2.53
C ALA A 152 4.08 -1.68 3.14
N ARG A 153 3.25 -0.95 3.88
CA ARG A 153 1.90 -1.39 4.27
C ARG A 153 0.92 -0.29 3.95
N ILE A 154 -0.25 -0.66 3.47
CA ILE A 154 -1.34 0.24 3.16
C ILE A 154 -2.63 -0.35 3.71
N GLU A 155 -3.37 0.44 4.48
CA GLU A 155 -4.69 0.07 4.98
C GLU A 155 -5.71 1.03 4.39
N ALA A 156 -6.61 0.49 3.56
CA ALA A 156 -7.71 1.24 2.99
C ALA A 156 -9.01 0.63 3.55
N VAL A 157 -9.64 1.29 4.51
CA VAL A 157 -10.83 0.77 5.23
C VAL A 157 -11.86 1.89 5.34
N GLY A 158 -13.06 1.67 4.78
CA GLY A 158 -14.04 2.72 4.58
C GLY A 158 -13.42 3.89 3.81
N ASN A 159 -13.54 5.11 4.35
CA ASN A 159 -12.95 6.31 3.75
C ASN A 159 -11.51 6.60 4.22
N SER A 160 -10.95 5.77 5.10
CA SER A 160 -9.59 5.96 5.62
C SER A 160 -8.58 5.24 4.73
N ILE A 161 -7.51 5.96 4.37
CA ILE A 161 -6.30 5.38 3.76
C ILE A 161 -5.12 5.76 4.63
N ARG A 162 -4.35 4.75 5.02
CA ARG A 162 -3.15 4.86 5.87
C ARG A 162 -1.99 4.14 5.22
N THR A 163 -0.80 4.69 5.36
CA THR A 163 0.41 4.17 4.71
C THR A 163 1.56 4.10 5.70
N TRP A 164 2.40 3.07 5.54
CA TRP A 164 3.61 2.85 6.32
C TRP A 164 4.77 2.46 5.40
N ILE A 165 5.99 2.83 5.81
CA ILE A 165 7.24 2.33 5.24
C ILE A 165 8.13 1.83 6.39
N THR A 166 8.60 0.58 6.30
CA THR A 166 9.46 -0.07 7.30
C THR A 166 9.00 0.18 8.73
N GLU A 167 7.71 -0.08 8.98
CA GLU A 167 7.00 0.10 10.27
C GLU A 167 6.82 1.56 10.75
N CYS A 168 7.42 2.54 10.07
CA CYS A 168 7.13 3.95 10.30
C CYS A 168 5.78 4.32 9.70
N LEU A 169 4.86 4.81 10.53
CA LEU A 169 3.58 5.36 10.09
C LEU A 169 3.81 6.67 9.31
N VAL A 170 3.42 6.67 8.05
CA VAL A 170 3.60 7.81 7.15
C VAL A 170 2.33 8.68 7.11
N LEU A 171 1.15 8.06 7.06
CA LEU A 171 -0.14 8.75 6.97
C LEU A 171 -1.20 8.16 7.92
N ILE A 172 -1.89 9.03 8.64
CA ILE A 172 -3.27 8.79 9.09
C ILE A 172 -4.18 9.80 8.40
N SER A 173 -5.02 9.35 7.46
CA SER A 173 -6.13 10.17 6.99
C SER A 173 -7.47 9.63 7.50
N GLY A 174 -8.25 10.51 8.11
CA GLY A 174 -9.66 10.28 8.42
C GLY A 174 -10.60 10.59 7.26
N MET A 175 -10.15 11.30 6.22
CA MET A 175 -10.97 11.75 5.08
C MET A 175 -10.06 12.06 3.87
N ILE A 176 -10.04 11.20 2.84
CA ILE A 176 -9.49 11.52 1.50
C ILE A 176 -10.55 11.27 0.43
#